data_AF-A0A1Q3TIL3-F1
#
_entry.id   AF-A0A1Q3TIL3-F1
#
_cell.length_a   1.000
_cell.length_b   1.000
_cell.length_c   1.000
_cell.angle_alpha   90.00
_cell.angle_beta   90.00
_cell.angle_gamma   90.00
#
_symmetry.space_group_name_H-M   'P 1'
#
loop_
_entity.id
_entity.type
_entity.pdbx_description
1 polymer ?
#
loop_
_entity_poly.entity_id
_entity_poly.type
_entity_poly.pdbx_seq_one_letter_code
_entity_poly.pdbx_strand_id
1 'polypeptide(L)'
;MDLNVVGTIIAVILTLMVFSYLLGDNPVFRLAEHILIGVSVGWVVLQIVFNLFVPAFDYILNTGQTGGLDWWLYLVPMVLGVLLLLRPLRAAKPVTNLVMALVIGTVAALALAGALTGTLLPQVGATMLPLTSGDIVGRVILILGTILALWYFQFTFFRVNPSDQRSTPVQEVADTGLSSRVRLAGRWAIMLAFGAVFASVFLTYFAALVDRLLFLINLKF
;
A
#
# COMPACT_ATOMS: atom_id res chain seq x y z
N MET A 1 5.71 39.42 -6.48
CA MET A 1 6.42 38.15 -6.76
C MET A 1 5.39 37.20 -7.33
N ASP A 2 5.62 36.68 -8.53
CA ASP A 2 4.70 35.72 -9.13
C ASP A 2 4.66 34.45 -8.28
N LEU A 3 3.47 33.89 -8.07
CA LEU A 3 3.24 32.66 -7.27
C LEU A 3 4.18 31.51 -7.69
N ASN A 4 4.53 31.47 -8.98
CA ASN A 4 5.45 30.50 -9.56
C ASN A 4 6.87 30.64 -8.98
N VAL A 5 7.38 31.85 -8.79
CA VAL A 5 8.73 32.09 -8.25
C VAL A 5 8.81 31.63 -6.80
N VAL A 6 7.79 31.95 -6.00
CA VAL A 6 7.71 31.51 -4.60
C VAL A 6 7.63 29.99 -4.52
N GLY A 7 6.80 29.35 -5.36
CA GLY A 7 6.70 27.90 -5.44
C GLY A 7 8.04 27.23 -5.81
N THR A 8 8.75 27.80 -6.78
CA THR A 8 10.09 27.31 -7.19
C THR A 8 11.09 27.41 -6.05
N ILE A 9 11.14 28.53 -5.32
CA ILE A 9 12.05 28.70 -4.17
C ILE A 9 11.74 27.65 -3.09
N ILE A 10 10.47 27.45 -2.75
CA ILE A 10 10.04 26.45 -1.77
C ILE A 10 10.44 25.04 -2.23
N ALA A 11 10.24 24.72 -3.51
CA ALA A 11 10.59 23.42 -4.08
C ALA A 11 12.10 23.16 -4.03
N VAL A 12 12.94 24.17 -4.31
CA VAL A 12 14.41 24.07 -4.18
C VAL A 12 14.80 23.80 -2.73
N ILE A 13 14.27 24.59 -1.78
CA ILE A 13 14.56 24.43 -0.35
C ILE A 13 14.19 23.02 0.11
N LEU A 14 12.96 22.57 -0.14
CA LEU A 14 12.50 21.24 0.25
C LEU A 14 13.34 20.12 -0.38
N THR A 15 13.74 20.27 -1.66
CA THR A 15 14.59 19.28 -2.34
C THR A 15 15.95 19.17 -1.66
N LEU A 16 16.59 20.30 -1.32
CA LEU A 16 17.86 20.32 -0.60
C LEU A 16 17.73 19.73 0.81
N MET A 17 16.64 20.01 1.50
CA MET A 17 16.38 19.44 2.83
C MET A 17 16.28 17.92 2.79
N VAL A 18 15.62 17.36 1.76
CA VAL A 18 15.53 15.90 1.57
C VAL A 18 16.90 15.31 1.23
N PHE A 19 17.67 15.95 0.34
CA PHE A 19 19.02 15.49 0.00
C PHE A 19 20.01 15.57 1.16
N SER A 20 19.75 16.42 2.15
CA SER A 20 20.56 16.46 3.37
C SER A 20 20.64 15.09 4.05
N TYR A 21 19.66 14.19 3.86
CA TYR A 21 19.72 12.81 4.36
C TYR A 21 20.96 12.04 3.92
N LEU A 22 21.52 12.33 2.74
CA LEU A 22 22.74 11.69 2.23
C LEU A 22 23.96 11.96 3.14
N LEU A 23 23.93 13.06 3.90
CA LEU A 23 24.98 13.45 4.85
C LEU A 23 24.76 12.84 6.26
N GLY A 24 23.71 12.03 6.44
CA GLY A 24 23.30 11.44 7.72
C GLY A 24 22.01 12.03 8.29
N ASP A 25 21.58 11.52 9.45
CA ASP A 25 20.37 11.96 10.14
C ASP A 25 20.56 13.37 10.78
N ASN A 26 20.06 14.39 10.09
CA ASN A 26 20.14 15.79 10.49
C ASN A 26 18.75 16.38 10.80
N PRO A 27 18.67 17.42 11.64
CA PRO A 27 17.39 18.05 11.98
C PRO A 27 16.68 18.66 10.76
N VAL A 28 17.41 19.04 9.73
CA VAL A 28 16.86 19.63 8.50
C VAL A 28 16.02 18.60 7.74
N PHE A 29 16.55 17.40 7.53
CA PHE A 29 15.83 16.28 6.91
C PHE A 29 14.59 15.91 7.74
N ARG A 30 14.73 15.79 9.06
CA ARG A 30 13.59 15.50 9.95
C ARG A 30 12.49 16.56 9.81
N LEU A 31 12.85 17.84 9.69
CA LEU A 31 11.86 18.89 9.48
C LEU A 31 11.11 18.72 8.15
N ALA A 32 11.81 18.37 7.07
CA ALA A 32 11.17 18.07 5.78
C ALA A 32 10.21 16.87 5.89
N GLU A 33 10.57 15.83 6.66
CA GLU A 33 9.70 14.68 6.90
C GLU A 33 8.42 15.08 7.66
N HIS A 34 8.53 15.90 8.71
CA HIS A 34 7.37 16.40 9.46
C HIS A 34 6.47 17.27 8.58
N ILE A 35 7.04 18.13 7.73
CA ILE A 35 6.27 18.90 6.74
C ILE A 35 5.55 17.96 5.79
N LEU A 36 6.25 16.97 5.21
CA LEU A 36 5.67 16.03 4.27
C LEU A 36 4.49 15.27 4.87
N ILE A 37 4.68 14.69 6.07
CA ILE A 37 3.62 13.96 6.77
C ILE A 37 2.48 14.92 7.15
N GLY A 38 2.80 16.10 7.66
CA GLY A 38 1.81 17.11 8.05
C GLY A 38 0.93 17.57 6.88
N VAL A 39 1.53 17.88 5.73
CA VAL A 39 0.81 18.28 4.51
C VAL A 39 -0.02 17.12 3.96
N SER A 40 0.53 15.89 3.96
CA SER A 40 -0.17 14.70 3.49
C SER A 40 -1.43 14.42 4.33
N VAL A 41 -1.29 14.42 5.66
CA VAL A 41 -2.42 14.21 6.58
C VAL A 41 -3.39 15.40 6.49
N GLY A 42 -2.89 16.64 6.43
CA GLY A 42 -3.71 17.84 6.32
C GLY A 42 -4.58 17.83 5.07
N TRP A 43 -4.03 17.45 3.91
CA TRP A 43 -4.80 17.32 2.68
C TRP A 43 -5.90 16.26 2.79
N VAL A 44 -5.60 15.09 3.35
CA VAL A 44 -6.61 14.04 3.58
C VAL A 44 -7.72 14.53 4.51
N VAL A 45 -7.38 15.23 5.59
CA VAL A 45 -8.36 15.82 6.51
C VAL A 45 -9.25 16.83 5.78
N LEU A 46 -8.68 17.72 4.96
CA LEU A 46 -9.46 18.68 4.17
C LEU A 46 -10.41 17.98 3.21
N GLN A 47 -9.95 16.93 2.51
CA GLN A 47 -10.81 16.14 1.63
C GLN A 47 -11.97 15.50 2.39
N ILE A 48 -11.72 14.95 3.59
CA ILE A 48 -12.77 14.39 4.43
C ILE A 48 -13.75 15.48 4.89
N VAL A 49 -13.26 16.64 5.34
CA VAL A 49 -14.13 17.71 5.82
C VAL A 49 -15.02 18.24 4.70
N PHE A 50 -14.43 18.61 3.56
CA PHE A 50 -15.17 19.27 2.47
C PHE A 50 -15.99 18.32 1.61
N ASN A 51 -15.57 17.06 1.44
CA ASN A 51 -16.31 16.13 0.59
C ASN A 51 -17.26 15.22 1.36
N LEU A 52 -17.07 15.05 2.68
CA LEU A 52 -17.91 14.18 3.50
C LEU A 52 -18.67 14.96 4.57
N PHE A 53 -17.97 15.72 5.43
CA PHE A 53 -18.64 16.38 6.56
C PHE A 53 -19.52 17.56 6.17
N VAL A 54 -19.02 18.48 5.36
CA VAL A 54 -19.80 19.66 4.95
C VAL A 54 -21.07 19.24 4.19
N PRO A 55 -21.01 18.37 3.17
CA PRO A 55 -22.21 17.93 2.46
C PRO A 55 -23.15 17.12 3.36
N ALA A 56 -22.63 16.28 4.26
CA ALA A 56 -23.47 15.53 5.20
C ALA A 56 -24.18 16.46 6.20
N PHE A 57 -23.49 17.48 6.70
CA PHE A 57 -24.05 18.46 7.61
C PHE A 57 -25.12 19.32 6.93
N ASP A 58 -24.82 19.83 5.73
CA ASP A 58 -25.78 20.58 4.92
C ASP A 58 -27.00 19.72 4.57
N TYR A 59 -26.81 18.44 4.25
CA TYR A 59 -27.91 17.52 3.97
C TYR A 59 -28.81 17.30 5.19
N ILE A 60 -28.24 17.13 6.38
CA ILE A 60 -29.01 16.97 7.63
C ILE A 60 -29.82 18.23 7.95
N LEU A 61 -29.21 19.42 7.81
CA LEU A 61 -29.87 20.69 8.11
C LEU A 61 -30.98 21.05 7.10
N ASN A 62 -30.75 20.80 5.81
CA ASN A 62 -31.67 21.21 4.76
C ASN A 62 -32.74 20.14 4.43
N THR A 63 -32.41 18.84 4.49
CA THR A 63 -33.33 17.75 4.12
C THR A 63 -34.21 17.29 5.28
N GLY A 64 -33.86 17.63 6.52
CA GLY A 64 -34.73 17.45 7.70
C GLY A 64 -36.10 18.13 7.57
N GLN A 65 -36.28 19.05 6.61
CA GLN A 65 -37.56 19.72 6.32
C GLN A 65 -38.42 19.04 5.24
N THR A 66 -37.87 18.10 4.45
CA THR A 66 -38.57 17.57 3.24
C THR A 66 -38.89 16.06 3.30
N GLY A 67 -38.69 15.40 4.45
CA GLY A 67 -39.27 14.06 4.71
C GLY A 67 -38.65 12.89 3.93
N GLY A 68 -37.43 13.01 3.41
CA GLY A 68 -36.71 11.87 2.84
C GLY A 68 -36.21 10.93 3.95
N LEU A 69 -36.50 9.64 3.88
CA LEU A 69 -36.17 8.62 4.89
C LEU A 69 -34.67 8.31 5.05
N ASP A 70 -33.76 8.97 4.32
CA ASP A 70 -32.35 8.60 4.21
C ASP A 70 -31.40 9.44 5.10
N TRP A 71 -31.92 10.47 5.78
CA TRP A 71 -31.12 11.38 6.63
C TRP A 71 -30.37 10.67 7.77
N TRP A 72 -30.94 9.59 8.31
CA TRP A 72 -30.32 8.82 9.40
C TRP A 72 -29.04 8.11 8.95
N LEU A 73 -28.90 7.80 7.65
CA LEU A 73 -27.72 7.11 7.14
C LEU A 73 -26.48 8.01 7.14
N TYR A 74 -26.67 9.32 6.97
CA TYR A 74 -25.62 10.34 7.06
C TYR A 74 -25.21 10.68 8.49
N LEU A 75 -26.06 10.41 9.48
CA LEU A 75 -25.74 10.58 10.89
C LEU A 75 -24.65 9.60 11.35
N VAL A 76 -24.66 8.37 10.85
CA VAL A 76 -23.71 7.32 11.24
C VAL A 76 -22.25 7.75 11.00
N PRO A 77 -21.82 8.14 9.79
CA PRO A 77 -20.44 8.59 9.56
C PRO A 77 -20.12 9.89 10.32
N MET A 78 -21.10 10.76 10.54
CA MET A 78 -20.89 12.00 11.29
C MET A 78 -20.59 11.72 12.76
N VAL A 79 -21.37 10.84 13.41
CA VAL A 79 -21.16 10.41 14.79
C VAL A 79 -19.83 9.68 14.94
N LEU A 80 -19.54 8.73 14.04
CA LEU A 80 -18.25 8.02 14.04
C LEU A 80 -17.07 8.96 13.85
N GLY A 81 -17.21 9.96 12.99
CA GLY A 81 -16.21 10.99 12.74
C GLY A 81 -15.94 11.88 13.96
N VAL A 82 -17.00 12.34 14.63
CA VAL A 82 -16.87 13.12 15.88
C VAL A 82 -16.27 12.28 17.00
N LEU A 83 -16.67 11.01 17.12
CA LEU A 83 -16.07 10.07 18.08
C LEU A 83 -14.56 9.90 17.86
N LEU A 84 -14.11 9.92 16.60
CA LEU A 84 -12.68 9.85 16.27
C LEU A 84 -11.90 11.10 16.75
N LEU A 85 -12.52 12.29 16.73
CA LEU A 85 -11.89 13.51 17.24
C LEU A 85 -11.65 13.48 18.75
N LEU A 86 -12.44 12.69 19.49
CA LEU A 86 -12.29 12.50 20.94
C LEU A 86 -11.14 11.53 21.30
N ARG A 87 -10.46 10.92 20.33
CA ARG A 87 -9.34 9.99 20.55
C ARG A 87 -8.24 10.47 21.49
N PRO A 88 -7.82 11.75 21.49
CA PRO A 88 -6.78 12.23 22.39
C PRO A 88 -7.18 12.10 23.87
N LEU A 89 -8.48 12.06 24.16
CA LEU A 89 -9.01 11.95 25.52
C LEU A 89 -8.95 10.50 26.00
N ARG A 90 -8.29 10.29 27.15
CA ARG A 90 -8.14 8.95 27.76
C ARG A 90 -9.48 8.28 28.09
N ALA A 91 -10.52 9.05 28.41
CA ALA A 91 -11.84 8.55 28.79
C ALA A 91 -12.66 8.01 27.61
N ALA A 92 -12.42 8.51 26.38
CA ALA A 92 -13.16 8.09 25.18
C ALA A 92 -12.53 6.89 24.46
N LYS A 93 -11.44 6.32 25.00
CA LYS A 93 -10.71 5.19 24.41
C LYS A 93 -11.57 3.97 24.04
N PRO A 94 -12.48 3.44 24.88
CA PRO A 94 -13.23 2.23 24.52
C PRO A 94 -14.14 2.47 23.31
N VAL A 95 -14.81 3.63 23.24
CA VAL A 95 -15.69 3.97 22.12
C VAL A 95 -14.88 4.25 20.86
N THR A 96 -13.76 4.98 20.99
CA THR A 96 -12.89 5.29 19.85
C THR A 96 -12.21 4.03 19.28
N ASN A 97 -11.91 3.04 20.13
CA ASN A 97 -11.34 1.76 19.69
C ASN A 97 -12.29 1.01 18.75
N LEU A 98 -13.61 1.07 18.98
CA LEU A 98 -14.61 0.48 18.08
C LEU A 98 -14.57 1.17 16.71
N VAL A 99 -14.51 2.52 16.69
CA VAL A 99 -14.39 3.29 15.44
C VAL A 99 -13.09 2.94 14.71
N MET A 100 -11.97 2.82 15.42
CA MET A 100 -10.69 2.42 14.85
C MET A 100 -10.69 0.98 14.31
N ALA A 101 -11.35 0.05 15.00
CA ALA A 101 -11.52 -1.31 14.52
C ALA A 101 -12.31 -1.33 13.20
N LEU A 102 -13.34 -0.49 13.08
CA LEU A 102 -14.10 -0.32 11.85
C LEU A 102 -13.23 0.27 10.73
N VAL A 103 -12.46 1.35 10.99
CA VAL A 103 -11.58 1.97 9.98
C VAL A 103 -10.49 1.00 9.51
N ILE A 104 -9.82 0.31 10.43
CA ILE A 104 -8.79 -0.67 10.07
C ILE A 104 -9.42 -1.86 9.34
N GLY A 105 -10.59 -2.30 9.77
CA GLY A 105 -11.37 -3.36 9.12
C GLY A 105 -11.75 -3.02 7.70
N THR A 106 -12.21 -1.79 7.43
CA THR A 106 -12.54 -1.35 6.05
C THR A 106 -11.30 -1.23 5.18
N VAL A 107 -10.19 -0.70 5.69
CA VAL A 107 -8.91 -0.64 4.94
C VAL A 107 -8.39 -2.05 4.64
N ALA A 108 -8.45 -2.97 5.60
CA ALA A 108 -8.07 -4.37 5.40
C ALA A 108 -8.98 -5.06 4.36
N ALA A 109 -10.29 -4.87 4.46
CA ALA A 109 -11.24 -5.40 3.48
C ALA A 109 -11.01 -4.83 2.08
N LEU A 110 -10.73 -3.53 1.96
CA LEU A 110 -10.43 -2.88 0.68
C LEU A 110 -9.11 -3.40 0.09
N ALA A 111 -8.08 -3.60 0.91
CA ALA A 111 -6.81 -4.19 0.48
C ALA A 111 -7.00 -5.64 0.00
N LEU A 112 -7.79 -6.44 0.73
CA LEU A 112 -8.12 -7.81 0.32
C LEU A 112 -8.93 -7.84 -0.98
N ALA A 113 -9.97 -7.02 -1.09
CA ALA A 113 -10.77 -6.90 -2.30
C ALA A 113 -9.91 -6.44 -3.49
N GLY A 114 -9.06 -5.42 -3.29
CA GLY A 114 -8.12 -4.93 -4.29
C GLY A 114 -7.11 -5.97 -4.73
N ALA A 115 -6.61 -6.82 -3.81
CA ALA A 115 -5.76 -7.95 -4.18
C ALA A 115 -6.54 -9.00 -4.98
N LEU A 116 -7.76 -9.35 -4.55
CA LEU A 116 -8.59 -10.33 -5.26
C LEU A 116 -8.93 -9.87 -6.68
N THR A 117 -9.44 -8.65 -6.85
CA THR A 117 -9.89 -8.13 -8.14
C THR A 117 -8.75 -7.60 -9.00
N GLY A 118 -7.68 -7.09 -8.37
CA GLY A 118 -6.56 -6.48 -9.05
C GLY A 118 -5.47 -7.46 -9.46
N THR A 119 -5.30 -8.57 -8.74
CA THR A 119 -4.24 -9.55 -9.05
C THR A 119 -4.80 -10.95 -9.28
N LEU A 120 -5.51 -11.53 -8.31
CA LEU A 120 -5.88 -12.95 -8.37
C LEU A 120 -6.86 -13.27 -9.51
N LEU A 121 -7.95 -12.51 -9.65
CA LEU A 121 -8.93 -12.74 -10.72
C LEU A 121 -8.34 -12.52 -12.12
N PRO A 122 -7.61 -11.41 -12.41
CA PRO A 122 -6.91 -11.25 -13.67
C PRO A 122 -5.91 -12.38 -13.95
N GLN A 123 -5.19 -12.86 -12.93
CA GLN A 123 -4.24 -13.95 -13.08
C GLN A 123 -4.92 -15.29 -13.41
N VAL A 124 -6.06 -15.60 -12.78
CA VAL A 124 -6.88 -16.77 -13.12
C VAL A 124 -7.47 -16.63 -14.53
N GLY A 125 -7.93 -15.44 -14.92
CA GLY A 125 -8.39 -15.19 -16.28
C GLY A 125 -7.27 -15.39 -17.30
N ALA A 126 -6.06 -14.92 -16.99
CA ALA A 126 -4.88 -15.04 -17.84
C ALA A 126 -4.44 -16.49 -18.09
N THR A 127 -4.65 -17.41 -17.13
CA THR A 127 -4.33 -18.83 -17.29
C THR A 127 -5.39 -19.62 -18.06
N MET A 128 -6.60 -19.09 -18.20
CA MET A 128 -7.70 -19.73 -18.96
C MET A 128 -7.65 -19.44 -20.47
N LEU A 129 -6.80 -18.52 -20.94
CA LEU A 129 -6.73 -18.19 -22.37
C LEU A 129 -6.15 -19.36 -23.20
N PRO A 130 -6.74 -19.64 -24.38
CA PRO A 130 -6.27 -20.74 -25.23
C PRO A 130 -4.88 -20.44 -25.80
N LEU A 131 -4.05 -21.47 -25.93
CA LEU A 131 -2.66 -21.40 -26.44
C LEU A 131 -2.58 -21.28 -27.98
N THR A 132 -3.71 -21.07 -28.66
CA THR A 132 -3.84 -21.23 -30.11
C THR A 132 -3.62 -19.96 -30.91
N SER A 133 -3.63 -18.77 -30.29
CA SER A 133 -3.44 -17.49 -31.01
C SER A 133 -2.96 -16.36 -30.09
N GLY A 134 -1.84 -15.71 -30.42
CA GLY A 134 -1.25 -14.58 -29.69
C GLY A 134 0.21 -14.81 -29.28
N ASP A 135 0.66 -14.17 -28.20
CA ASP A 135 1.98 -14.41 -27.59
C ASP A 135 1.99 -15.75 -26.82
N ILE A 136 2.32 -16.82 -27.54
CA ILE A 136 2.39 -18.19 -27.01
C ILE A 136 3.49 -18.31 -25.96
N VAL A 137 4.64 -17.65 -26.19
CA VAL A 137 5.79 -17.71 -25.29
C VAL A 137 5.44 -17.08 -23.94
N GLY A 138 4.86 -15.88 -23.95
CA GLY A 138 4.42 -15.21 -22.73
C GLY A 138 3.38 -16.03 -21.94
N ARG A 139 2.43 -16.67 -22.62
CA ARG A 139 1.41 -17.53 -21.98
C ARG A 139 2.00 -18.79 -21.37
N VAL A 140 2.93 -19.45 -22.06
CA VAL A 140 3.63 -20.64 -21.52
C VAL A 140 4.45 -20.24 -20.29
N ILE A 141 5.18 -19.13 -20.36
CA ILE A 141 5.94 -18.61 -19.21
C ILE A 141 5.01 -18.29 -18.04
N LEU A 142 3.85 -17.66 -18.31
CA LEU A 142 2.85 -17.35 -17.29
C LEU A 142 2.35 -18.63 -16.62
N ILE A 143 1.89 -19.62 -17.38
CA ILE A 143 1.37 -20.88 -16.83
C ILE A 143 2.46 -21.58 -16.02
N LEU A 144 3.67 -21.74 -16.57
CA LEU A 144 4.78 -22.38 -15.86
C LEU A 144 5.16 -21.61 -14.59
N GLY A 145 5.22 -20.29 -14.66
CA GLY A 145 5.50 -19.41 -13.51
C GLY A 145 4.46 -19.56 -12.42
N THR A 146 3.17 -19.59 -12.76
CA THR A 146 2.09 -19.82 -11.78
C THR A 146 2.16 -21.19 -11.14
N ILE A 147 2.43 -22.24 -11.92
CA ILE A 147 2.58 -23.61 -11.40
C ILE A 147 3.79 -23.68 -10.44
N LEU A 148 4.95 -23.15 -10.84
CA LEU A 148 6.16 -23.12 -10.01
C LEU A 148 5.95 -22.35 -8.70
N ALA A 149 5.25 -21.21 -8.76
CA ALA A 149 4.95 -20.39 -7.60
C ALA A 149 3.98 -21.11 -6.64
N LEU A 150 2.86 -21.63 -7.15
CA LEU A 150 1.91 -22.39 -6.34
C LEU A 150 2.59 -23.59 -5.68
N TRP A 151 3.41 -24.32 -6.44
CA TRP A 151 4.06 -25.52 -5.94
C TRP A 151 5.10 -25.23 -4.85
N TYR A 152 5.80 -24.08 -4.92
CA TYR A 152 6.67 -23.63 -3.83
C TYR A 152 5.88 -23.37 -2.55
N PHE A 153 4.74 -22.67 -2.63
CA PHE A 153 3.94 -22.33 -1.45
C PHE A 153 3.14 -23.52 -0.89
N GLN A 154 2.76 -24.48 -1.74
CA GLN A 154 1.88 -25.61 -1.40
C GLN A 154 2.48 -26.63 -0.42
N PHE A 155 3.76 -26.50 -0.03
CA PHE A 155 4.39 -27.38 0.97
C PHE A 155 4.64 -26.77 2.34
N THR A 156 4.23 -25.51 2.59
CA THR A 156 4.34 -24.93 3.95
C THR A 156 3.28 -25.51 4.92
N PHE A 157 2.33 -26.32 4.44
CA PHE A 157 1.35 -27.02 5.30
C PHE A 157 1.88 -28.31 5.95
N PHE A 158 3.07 -28.78 5.61
CA PHE A 158 3.77 -29.82 6.37
C PHE A 158 4.75 -29.19 7.36
N ARG A 159 4.24 -28.35 8.28
CA ARG A 159 5.01 -27.97 9.47
C ARG A 159 4.92 -29.11 10.48
N VAL A 160 6.05 -29.79 10.64
CA VAL A 160 6.38 -30.56 11.84
C VAL A 160 6.05 -29.70 13.06
N ASN A 161 5.34 -30.32 14.01
CA ASN A 161 5.01 -29.78 15.32
C ASN A 161 6.23 -29.10 15.97
N PRO A 162 6.16 -27.83 16.38
CA PRO A 162 7.26 -27.13 17.07
C PRO A 162 7.36 -27.51 18.56
N SER A 163 6.93 -28.71 18.95
CA SER A 163 7.01 -29.20 20.34
C SER A 163 8.21 -30.12 20.59
N ASP A 164 8.97 -30.51 19.57
CA ASP A 164 10.15 -31.37 19.75
C ASP A 164 11.44 -30.55 19.73
N GLN A 165 11.66 -29.87 20.85
CA GLN A 165 12.84 -29.07 21.13
C GLN A 165 14.00 -29.98 21.57
N ARG A 166 14.44 -30.89 20.69
CA ARG A 166 15.74 -31.54 20.84
C ARG A 166 16.15 -32.23 19.54
N SER A 167 17.28 -31.76 19.03
CA SER A 167 18.16 -32.37 18.04
C SER A 167 17.91 -32.08 16.54
N THR A 168 18.90 -31.36 16.01
CA THR A 168 19.40 -31.29 14.63
C THR A 168 18.87 -30.22 13.67
N PRO A 169 19.79 -29.52 12.96
CA PRO A 169 19.47 -28.71 11.80
C PRO A 169 19.27 -29.66 10.60
N VAL A 170 18.32 -29.37 9.72
CA VAL A 170 18.34 -29.85 8.32
C VAL A 170 17.88 -31.30 8.01
N GLN A 171 17.38 -32.13 8.95
CA GLN A 171 16.78 -33.43 8.54
C GLN A 171 15.52 -33.21 7.67
N GLU A 172 15.57 -33.31 6.34
CA GLU A 172 15.95 -34.49 5.54
C GLU A 172 14.91 -35.61 5.69
N VAL A 173 13.62 -35.26 5.57
CA VAL A 173 12.55 -36.22 5.29
C VAL A 173 11.67 -35.65 4.19
N ALA A 174 12.08 -35.89 2.95
CA ALA A 174 11.26 -36.49 1.88
C ALA A 174 12.07 -36.45 0.59
N ASP A 175 13.05 -37.33 0.53
CA ASP A 175 13.74 -37.73 -0.68
C ASP A 175 12.75 -38.29 -1.70
N THR A 176 12.48 -37.46 -2.69
CA THR A 176 12.31 -37.88 -4.08
C THR A 176 13.10 -36.87 -4.88
N GLY A 177 14.09 -37.30 -5.68
CA GLY A 177 15.01 -36.40 -6.40
C GLY A 177 14.31 -35.40 -7.34
N LEU A 178 13.03 -35.61 -7.62
CA LEU A 178 12.16 -34.68 -8.35
C LEU A 178 11.63 -33.53 -7.47
N SER A 179 11.28 -33.79 -6.21
CA SER A 179 10.69 -32.78 -5.30
C SER A 179 11.70 -31.75 -4.80
N SER A 180 12.99 -32.09 -4.73
CA SER A 180 14.05 -31.15 -4.35
C SER A 180 14.39 -30.18 -5.47
N ARG A 181 14.48 -30.66 -6.72
CA ARG A 181 14.74 -29.85 -7.92
C ARG A 181 13.60 -28.89 -8.24
N VAL A 182 12.36 -29.33 -8.06
CA VAL A 182 11.17 -28.49 -8.26
C VAL A 182 11.08 -27.39 -7.19
N ARG A 183 11.37 -27.70 -5.91
CA ARG A 183 11.44 -26.68 -4.84
C ARG A 183 12.51 -25.63 -5.12
N LEU A 184 13.66 -26.03 -5.66
CA LEU A 184 14.72 -25.12 -6.10
C LEU A 184 14.21 -24.20 -7.23
N ALA A 185 13.55 -24.76 -8.24
CA ALA A 185 13.00 -23.99 -9.36
C ALA A 185 11.92 -22.98 -8.90
N GLY A 186 11.02 -23.39 -8.01
CA GLY A 186 10.02 -22.49 -7.41
C GLY A 186 10.63 -21.36 -6.58
N ARG A 187 11.72 -21.65 -5.83
CA ARG A 187 12.47 -20.63 -5.09
C ARG A 187 13.09 -19.59 -6.02
N TRP A 188 13.72 -20.03 -7.11
CA TRP A 188 14.29 -19.12 -8.12
C TRP A 188 13.20 -18.28 -8.81
N ALA A 189 12.06 -18.89 -9.17
CA ALA A 189 10.94 -18.18 -9.77
C ALA A 189 10.44 -17.05 -8.85
N ILE A 190 10.31 -17.31 -7.55
CA ILE A 190 9.89 -16.31 -6.56
C ILE A 190 10.97 -15.25 -6.32
N MET A 191 12.25 -15.63 -6.26
CA MET A 191 13.35 -14.67 -6.17
C MET A 191 13.39 -13.73 -7.37
N LEU A 192 13.13 -14.24 -8.59
CA LEU A 192 13.03 -13.41 -9.80
C LEU A 192 11.83 -12.47 -9.74
N ALA A 193 10.66 -12.94 -9.29
CA ALA A 193 9.47 -12.11 -9.16
C ALA A 193 9.67 -10.99 -8.12
N PHE A 194 10.16 -11.30 -6.92
CA PHE A 194 10.50 -10.30 -5.91
C PHE A 194 11.63 -9.38 -6.38
N GLY A 195 12.63 -9.91 -7.08
CA GLY A 195 13.70 -9.14 -7.68
C GLY A 195 13.18 -8.12 -8.69
N ALA A 196 12.22 -8.49 -9.53
CA ALA A 196 11.58 -7.59 -10.48
C ALA A 196 10.78 -6.48 -9.76
N VAL A 197 10.01 -6.83 -8.73
CA VAL A 197 9.29 -5.84 -7.91
C VAL A 197 10.27 -4.89 -7.23
N PHE A 198 11.34 -5.41 -6.62
CA PHE A 198 12.37 -4.59 -5.99
C PHE A 198 13.06 -3.66 -6.99
N ALA A 199 13.41 -4.17 -8.18
CA ALA A 199 14.01 -3.38 -9.24
C ALA A 199 13.07 -2.25 -9.72
N SER A 200 11.76 -2.49 -9.79
CA SER A 200 10.78 -1.46 -10.15
C SER A 200 10.69 -0.33 -9.13
N VAL A 201 10.77 -0.66 -7.84
CA VAL A 201 10.79 0.32 -6.74
C VAL A 201 12.07 1.15 -6.80
N PHE A 202 13.21 0.48 -6.98
CA PHE A 202 14.50 1.13 -7.08
C PHE A 202 14.59 2.06 -8.31
N LEU A 203 14.07 1.62 -9.46
CA LEU A 203 13.95 2.45 -10.66
C LEU A 203 13.09 3.69 -10.41
N THR A 204 11.99 3.53 -9.66
CA THR A 204 11.10 4.65 -9.30
C THR A 204 11.82 5.67 -8.43
N TYR A 205 12.59 5.23 -7.43
CA TYR A 205 13.39 6.13 -6.59
C TYR A 205 14.51 6.82 -7.37
N PHE A 206 15.19 6.09 -8.27
CA PHE A 206 16.20 6.71 -9.12
C PHE A 206 15.61 7.70 -10.12
N ALA A 207 14.47 7.39 -10.73
CA ALA A 207 13.77 8.31 -11.61
C ALA A 207 13.37 9.59 -10.86
N ALA A 208 12.83 9.45 -9.64
CA ALA A 208 12.51 10.60 -8.79
C ALA A 208 13.75 11.41 -8.41
N LEU A 209 14.89 10.76 -8.14
CA LEU A 209 16.16 11.44 -7.86
C LEU A 209 16.65 12.23 -9.07
N VAL A 210 16.66 11.61 -10.25
CA VAL A 210 17.08 12.25 -11.51
C VAL A 210 16.19 13.45 -11.81
N ASP A 211 14.87 13.31 -11.66
CA ASP A 211 13.91 14.39 -11.86
C ASP A 211 14.21 15.60 -10.95
N ARG A 212 14.50 15.35 -9.66
CA ARG A 212 14.87 16.40 -8.71
C ARG A 212 16.22 17.04 -9.03
N LEU A 213 17.21 16.28 -9.50
CA LEU A 213 18.51 16.83 -9.93
C LEU A 213 18.36 17.68 -11.19
N LEU A 214 17.61 17.21 -12.19
CA LEU A 214 17.33 17.97 -13.41
C LEU A 214 16.55 19.25 -13.12
N PHE A 215 15.61 19.21 -12.18
CA PHE A 215 14.91 20.40 -11.68
C PHE A 215 15.88 21.44 -11.11
N LEU A 216 16.87 21.02 -10.30
CA LEU A 216 17.88 21.92 -9.74
C LEU A 216 18.85 22.47 -10.78
N ILE A 217 19.24 21.66 -11.77
CA ILE A 217 20.20 22.06 -12.82
C ILE A 217 19.54 23.01 -13.83
N ASN A 218 18.29 22.75 -14.23
CA ASN A 218 17.57 23.56 -15.22
C ASN A 218 16.90 24.80 -14.61
N LEU A 219 17.20 25.13 -13.36
CA LEU A 219 16.66 26.30 -12.68
C LEU A 219 17.16 27.58 -13.37
N LYS A 220 16.32 28.19 -14.21
CA LYS A 220 16.57 29.51 -14.80
C LYS A 220 15.80 30.55 -13.99
N PHE A 221 16.50 31.55 -13.48
CA PHE A 221 15.94 32.72 -12.82
C PHE A 221 15.43 33.74 -13.85
#